data_AF-A0A838SS65-F1
#
_entry.id   AF-A0A838SS65-F1
#
_cell.length_a   1.000
_cell.length_b   1.000
_cell.length_c   1.000
_cell.angle_alpha   90.00
_cell.angle_beta   90.00
_cell.angle_gamma   90.00
#
_symmetry.space_group_name_H-M   'P 1'
#
loop_
_entity.id
_entity.type
_entity.pdbx_description
1 polymer ?
#
loop_
_entity_poly.entity_id
_entity_poly.type
_entity_poly.pdbx_seq_one_letter_code
_entity_poly.pdbx_strand_id
1 'polypeptide(L)' 'MRRTLVVTNDFPPRAGGIQSFVHALVSRLPPDAVTVYAPRWDGAATFDAAQQRFSV' A
#
# COMPACT_ATOMS: atom_id res chain seq x y z
N MET A 1 -7.81 18.55 6.60
CA MET A 1 -6.93 17.80 5.66
C MET A 1 -7.73 16.67 5.03
N ARG A 2 -7.52 16.37 3.74
CA ARG A 2 -8.25 15.29 3.04
C ARG A 2 -7.48 13.98 3.18
N ARG A 3 -8.15 12.92 3.62
CA ARG A 3 -7.59 11.56 3.72
C ARG A 3 -8.05 10.75 2.50
N THR A 4 -7.17 9.90 1.98
CA THR A 4 -7.42 9.03 0.83
C THR A 4 -7.39 7.58 1.27
N LEU A 5 -8.43 6.81 0.93
CA LEU A 5 -8.43 5.35 1.04
C LEU A 5 -8.20 4.77 -0.36
N VAL A 6 -7.12 4.01 -0.52
CA VAL A 6 -6.81 3.29 -1.75
C VAL A 6 -7.29 1.85 -1.61
N VAL A 7 -8.33 1.50 -2.36
CA VAL A 7 -8.85 0.13 -2.41
C VAL A 7 -8.30 -0.54 -3.66
N THR A 8 -7.56 -1.64 -3.49
CA THR A 8 -6.95 -2.38 -4.61
C THR A 8 -6.88 -3.87 -4.31
N ASN A 9 -7.06 -4.72 -5.32
CA ASN A 9 -6.77 -6.15 -5.21
C ASN A 9 -5.27 -6.45 -5.36
N ASP A 10 -4.52 -5.49 -5.92
CA ASP A 10 -3.17 -5.65 -6.37
C ASP A 10 -2.26 -4.67 -5.61
N PHE A 11 -1.75 -5.18 -4.49
CA PHE A 11 -0.73 -4.53 -3.68
C PHE A 11 0.39 -5.54 -3.37
N PRO A 12 1.64 -5.10 -3.14
CA PRO A 12 2.69 -6.02 -2.70
C PRO A 12 2.29 -6.74 -1.39
N PRO A 13 2.90 -7.89 -1.07
CA PRO A 13 4.21 -8.37 -1.54
C PRO A 13 4.19 -9.15 -2.86
N ARG A 14 3.02 -9.50 -3.41
CA ARG A 14 2.95 -10.21 -4.70
C ARG A 14 3.59 -9.34 -5.79
N ALA A 15 4.53 -9.89 -6.56
CA ALA A 15 5.17 -9.15 -7.64
C ALA A 15 4.22 -8.94 -8.83
N GLY A 16 4.27 -7.77 -9.44
CA GLY A 16 3.53 -7.45 -10.66
C GLY A 16 3.48 -5.95 -10.93
N GLY A 17 3.19 -5.58 -12.18
CA GLY A 17 3.23 -4.18 -12.61
C GLY A 17 2.24 -3.28 -11.88
N ILE A 18 1.02 -3.77 -11.61
CA ILE A 18 -0.02 -3.02 -10.90
C ILE A 18 0.38 -2.81 -9.43
N GLN A 19 0.91 -3.84 -8.78
CA GLN A 19 1.39 -3.78 -7.40
C GLN A 19 2.49 -2.74 -7.26
N SER A 20 3.50 -2.78 -8.14
CA SER A 20 4.58 -1.80 -8.17
C SER A 20 4.08 -0.38 -8.46
N PHE A 21 3.13 -0.23 -9.39
CA PHE A 21 2.54 1.06 -9.72
C PHE A 21 1.78 1.67 -8.55
N VAL A 22 0.85 0.92 -7.93
CA VAL A 22 0.06 1.39 -6.80
C VAL A 22 0.96 1.70 -5.61
N HIS A 23 1.94 0.84 -5.31
CA HIS A 23 2.91 1.09 -4.23
C HIS A 23 3.72 2.37 -4.47
N ALA A 24 4.22 2.59 -5.69
CA ALA A 24 4.96 3.80 -6.04
C ALA A 24 4.08 5.06 -5.98
N LEU A 25 2.80 4.95 -6.29
CA LEU A 25 1.83 6.04 -6.17
C LEU A 25 1.61 6.40 -4.69
N VAL A 26 1.25 5.44 -3.84
CA VAL A 26 0.95 5.71 -2.42
C VAL A 26 2.18 6.16 -1.63
N SER A 27 3.37 5.67 -1.99
CA SER A 27 4.64 6.06 -1.35
C SER A 27 5.01 7.54 -1.53
N ARG A 28 4.37 8.24 -2.46
CA ARG A 28 4.59 9.67 -2.75
C ARG A 28 3.56 10.59 -2.09
N LEU A 29 2.52 10.04 -1.48
CA LEU A 29 1.52 10.82 -0.75
C LEU A 29 2.03 11.16 0.67
N PRO A 30 1.51 12.23 1.30
CA PRO A 30 1.83 12.52 2.70
C PRO A 30 1.46 11.34 3.60
N PRO A 31 2.34 10.91 4.53
CA PRO A 31 2.14 9.66 5.24
C PRO A 31 0.85 9.56 6.05
N ASP A 32 0.44 10.69 6.61
CA ASP A 32 -0.73 10.77 7.49
C ASP A 32 -2.03 10.97 6.69
N ALA A 33 -1.95 10.96 5.36
CA ALA A 33 -3.06 11.27 4.45
C ALA A 33 -3.53 10.10 3.58
N VAL A 34 -2.90 8.92 3.68
CA VAL A 34 -3.27 7.74 2.89
C VAL A 34 -3.34 6.46 3.71
N THR A 35 -4.34 5.64 3.43
CA THR A 35 -4.48 4.26 3.92
C THR A 35 -4.78 3.36 2.73
N VAL A 36 -4.18 2.17 2.68
CA VAL A 36 -4.44 1.16 1.66
C VAL A 36 -5.33 0.07 2.27
N TYR A 37 -6.26 -0.47 1.48
CA TYR A 37 -7.02 -1.66 1.81
C TYR A 37 -6.85 -2.68 0.68
N ALA A 38 -6.20 -3.79 0.99
CA ALA A 38 -5.84 -4.83 0.03
C ALA A 38 -5.90 -6.24 0.65
N PRO A 39 -5.97 -7.31 -0.18
CA PRO A 39 -5.93 -8.68 0.32
C PRO A 39 -4.61 -9.01 1.03
N ARG A 40 -4.69 -9.87 2.04
CA ARG A 40 -3.52 -10.42 2.74
C ARG A 40 -2.90 -11.56 1.94
N TRP A 41 -2.05 -11.22 0.98
CA TRP A 41 -1.21 -12.19 0.27
C TRP A 41 -0.14 -12.80 1.20
N ASP A 42 0.46 -13.92 0.79
CA ASP A 42 1.57 -14.53 1.53
C ASP A 42 2.71 -13.52 1.73
N GLY A 43 3.12 -13.35 2.99
CA GLY A 43 4.14 -12.38 3.39
C GLY A 43 3.62 -10.95 3.64
N ALA A 44 2.31 -10.69 3.53
CA ALA A 44 1.73 -9.35 3.69
C ALA A 44 2.10 -8.73 5.05
N ALA A 45 1.96 -9.47 6.15
CA ALA A 45 2.29 -8.94 7.49
C ALA A 45 3.75 -8.45 7.60
N THR A 46 4.71 -9.18 7.02
CA THR A 46 6.12 -8.78 6.99
C THR A 46 6.33 -7.54 6.12
N PHE A 47 5.66 -7.47 4.97
CA PHE A 47 5.73 -6.34 4.06
C PHE A 47 5.12 -5.07 4.70
N ASP A 48 3.96 -5.20 5.32
CA ASP A 48 3.20 -4.12 5.96
C ASP A 48 3.98 -3.54 7.14
N ALA A 49 4.58 -4.41 7.98
CA ALA A 49 5.43 -4.00 9.09
C ALA A 49 6.70 -3.23 8.65
N ALA A 50 7.15 -3.43 7.41
CA ALA A 50 8.29 -2.71 6.85
C ALA A 50 7.91 -1.34 6.24
N GLN A 51 6.62 -1.02 6.09
CA GLN A 51 6.19 0.27 5.54
C GLN A 51 6.30 1.38 6.59
N GLN A 52 6.97 2.48 6.21
CA GLN A 52 7.15 3.65 7.08
C GLN A 52 6.32 4.87 6.63
N ARG A 53 5.75 4.82 5.43
CA ARG A 53 5.16 6.00 4.76
C ARG A 53 3.65 5.99 4.67
N PHE A 54 2.97 4.90 5.00
CA PHE A 54 1.51 4.81 4.95
C PHE A 54 1.05 3.57 5.68
N SER A 55 -0.23 3.52 6.02
CA SER A 55 -0.87 2.33 6.59
C SER A 55 -1.47 1.47 5.49
N VAL A 56 -1.38 0.15 5.67
CA VAL A 56 -1.94 -0.91 4.80
C VAL A 56 -2.72 -1.88 5.69
#